data_AF-W0RGH7-F1
#
_entry.id   AF-W0RGH7-F1
#
_cell.length_a   1.000
_cell.length_b   1.000
_cell.length_c   1.000
_cell.angle_alpha   90.00
_cell.angle_beta   90.00
_cell.angle_gamma   90.00
#
_symmetry.space_group_name_H-M   'P 1'
#
loop_
_entity.id
_entity.type
_entity.pdbx_description
1 polymer ?
#
loop_
_entity_poly.entity_id
_entity_poly.type
_entity_poly.pdbx_seq_one_letter_code
_entity_poly.pdbx_strand_id
1 'polypeptide(L)'
;MLAIRSSHSRAAVVFTTFAISGAAASGCVPSSGQTVTITQLVDTVPVAPTPAPTWAAGYALLTTDAARNAWLADSVPNYGRSLAFDTVDGAGDEQRLMVDSTGLGPQARIEPQIGAFKLADVTLGAGRVIARLINTSGTASYTFLAMQPNDTVYWWVERRSQRWVGAIVSVKSGNGKFIDSVTMTNHGVYTWKQSLSRWQPVLLYAAPWGTCENSVCCGTTQAKIAAAITLK
;
A
#
# COMPACT_ATOMS: atom_id res chain seq x y z
N MET A 1 42.26 -7.12 2.89
CA MET A 1 41.63 -5.98 2.19
C MET A 1 40.12 -6.12 2.36
N LEU A 2 39.57 -5.46 3.39
CA LEU A 2 38.17 -5.62 3.82
C LEU A 2 37.40 -4.35 3.42
N ALA A 3 36.50 -4.46 2.44
CA ALA A 3 35.65 -3.35 2.02
C ALA A 3 34.32 -3.43 2.78
N ILE A 4 34.18 -2.63 3.83
CA ILE A 4 32.89 -2.39 4.50
C ILE A 4 32.13 -1.37 3.66
N ARG A 5 31.15 -1.81 2.88
CA ARG A 5 30.18 -0.91 2.23
C ARG A 5 29.09 -0.58 3.25
N SER A 6 29.15 0.61 3.84
CA SER A 6 28.00 1.17 4.57
C SER A 6 27.04 1.80 3.56
N SER A 7 25.91 1.16 3.29
CA SER A 7 24.79 1.80 2.63
C SER A 7 23.91 2.46 3.71
N HIS A 8 24.21 3.72 4.03
CA HIS A 8 23.33 4.54 4.84
C HIS A 8 22.13 4.96 3.98
N SER A 9 21.03 4.21 4.05
CA SER A 9 19.73 4.65 3.55
C SER A 9 19.25 5.78 4.45
N ARG A 10 19.50 7.03 4.03
CA ARG A 10 18.93 8.21 4.71
C ARG A 10 17.43 8.20 4.47
N ALA A 11 16.65 7.86 5.50
CA ALA A 11 15.22 8.12 5.50
C ALA A 11 15.01 9.62 5.31
N ALA A 12 14.30 10.02 4.24
CA ALA A 12 13.91 11.39 4.04
C ALA A 12 12.84 11.74 5.08
N VAL A 13 13.19 12.56 6.06
CA VAL A 13 12.22 13.15 6.99
C VAL A 13 11.51 14.27 6.24
N VAL A 14 10.22 14.11 5.98
CA VAL A 14 9.38 15.14 5.37
C VAL A 14 8.77 15.96 6.51
N PHE A 15 9.10 17.26 6.57
CA PHE A 15 8.46 18.21 7.47
C PHE A 15 7.36 18.95 6.70
N THR A 16 6.10 18.72 7.05
CA THR A 16 4.99 19.53 6.53
C THR A 16 4.93 20.83 7.32
N THR A 17 5.20 21.95 6.66
CA THR A 17 5.17 23.27 7.30
C THR A 17 3.94 24.02 6.82
N PHE A 18 3.07 24.43 7.73
CA PHE A 18 1.91 25.25 7.41
C PHE A 18 2.21 26.72 7.73
N ALA A 19 1.97 27.62 6.77
CA ALA A 19 1.88 29.04 7.07
C ALA A 19 0.41 29.39 7.32
N ILE A 20 0.09 29.75 8.56
CA ILE A 20 -1.21 30.33 8.89
C ILE A 20 -1.04 31.85 8.76
N SER A 21 -1.74 32.45 7.80
CA SER A 21 -1.80 33.91 7.67
C SER A 21 -3.20 34.39 8.01
N GLY A 22 -3.27 35.30 8.97
CA GLY A 22 -4.49 35.90 9.49
C GLY A 22 -4.12 36.78 10.69
N ALA A 23 -4.63 38.00 10.75
CA ALA A 23 -4.39 38.90 11.86
C ALA A 23 -5.22 38.44 13.07
N ALA A 24 -4.73 37.44 13.80
CA ALA A 24 -5.23 37.16 15.14
C ALA A 24 -4.53 38.11 16.10
N ALA A 25 -5.28 39.09 16.63
CA ALA A 25 -4.87 39.76 17.87
C ALA A 25 -4.63 38.66 18.91
N SER A 26 -3.49 38.73 19.60
CA SER A 26 -3.06 37.73 20.59
C SER A 26 -4.20 37.38 21.55
N GLY A 27 -4.65 36.12 21.56
CA GLY A 27 -5.52 35.57 22.59
C GLY A 27 -7.00 35.32 22.24
N CYS A 28 -7.44 35.41 20.99
CA CYS A 28 -8.84 35.15 20.64
C CYS A 28 -9.05 33.84 19.85
N VAL A 29 -9.98 33.02 20.33
CA VAL A 29 -10.67 31.98 19.53
C VAL A 29 -11.32 32.69 18.32
N PRO A 30 -11.16 32.20 17.08
CA PRO A 30 -11.79 32.84 15.93
C PRO A 30 -13.31 32.80 16.10
N SER A 31 -13.94 33.97 16.01
CA SER A 31 -15.40 34.09 15.97
C SER A 31 -15.95 33.43 14.71
N SER A 32 -17.17 32.89 14.77
CA SER A 32 -17.86 32.37 13.59
C SER A 32 -17.88 33.43 12.48
N GLY A 33 -17.41 33.06 11.28
CA GLY A 33 -17.36 33.96 10.11
C GLY A 33 -15.98 34.49 9.71
N GLN A 34 -14.89 34.18 10.42
CA GLN A 34 -13.55 34.47 9.90
C GLN A 34 -13.10 33.45 8.84
N THR A 35 -12.64 33.95 7.70
CA THR A 35 -11.97 33.16 6.67
C THR A 35 -10.49 33.02 7.01
N VAL A 36 -10.05 31.83 7.40
CA VAL A 36 -8.63 31.51 7.53
C VAL A 36 -8.14 30.98 6.18
N THR A 37 -7.18 31.67 5.58
CA THR A 37 -6.49 31.16 4.39
C THR A 37 -5.33 30.27 4.84
N ILE A 38 -5.53 28.96 4.71
CA ILE A 38 -4.45 27.98 4.86
C ILE A 38 -3.76 27.87 3.51
N THR A 39 -2.58 28.48 3.36
CA THR A 39 -1.76 28.28 2.18
C THR A 39 -0.87 27.06 2.41
N GLN A 40 -1.16 25.97 1.73
CA GLN A 40 -0.27 24.82 1.69
C GLN A 40 1.02 25.25 0.97
N LEU A 41 2.11 25.37 1.72
CA LEU A 41 3.44 25.59 1.16
C LEU A 41 3.88 24.28 0.49
N VAL A 42 3.51 24.12 -0.78
CA VAL A 42 4.00 23.08 -1.72
C VAL A 42 4.57 21.83 -1.03
N ASP A 43 3.68 20.96 -0.55
CA ASP A 43 4.05 19.57 -0.31
C ASP A 43 4.27 18.94 -1.68
N THR A 44 5.50 18.95 -2.15
CA THR A 44 6.06 17.90 -2.98
C THR A 44 7.47 18.31 -3.35
N VAL A 45 8.45 17.86 -2.56
CA VAL A 45 9.68 17.43 -3.23
C VAL A 45 9.22 16.37 -4.24
N PRO A 46 9.43 16.55 -5.55
CA PRO A 46 9.13 15.51 -6.51
C PRO A 46 10.12 14.37 -6.26
N VAL A 47 9.78 13.49 -5.33
CA VAL A 47 10.48 12.23 -5.16
C VAL A 47 10.12 11.43 -6.40
N ALA A 48 11.04 11.42 -7.36
CA ALA A 48 10.94 10.51 -8.50
C ALA A 48 10.75 9.10 -7.93
N PRO A 49 9.80 8.32 -8.46
CA PRO A 49 9.61 6.96 -7.99
C PRO A 49 10.93 6.23 -8.12
N THR A 50 11.36 5.54 -7.06
CA THR A 50 12.57 4.70 -7.11
C THR A 50 12.47 3.82 -8.35
N PRO A 51 13.44 3.81 -9.29
CA PRO A 51 13.34 2.96 -10.47
C PRO A 51 13.07 1.52 -10.07
N ALA A 52 12.31 0.79 -10.90
CA ALA A 52 12.18 -0.63 -10.70
C ALA A 52 13.59 -1.23 -10.67
N PRO A 53 13.90 -2.08 -9.69
CA PRO A 53 15.25 -2.60 -9.56
C PRO A 53 15.67 -3.36 -10.83
N THR A 54 16.94 -3.24 -11.20
CA THR A 54 17.51 -3.95 -12.36
C THR A 54 17.42 -5.48 -12.25
N TRP A 55 17.29 -6.03 -11.03
CA TRP A 55 17.08 -7.46 -10.81
C TRP A 55 15.64 -7.94 -11.09
N ALA A 56 14.66 -7.05 -11.27
CA ALA A 56 13.35 -7.40 -11.83
C ALA A 56 13.46 -7.91 -13.28
N ALA A 57 14.54 -7.56 -13.99
CA ALA A 57 14.83 -8.16 -15.30
C ALA A 57 15.05 -9.68 -15.19
N GLY A 58 15.68 -10.15 -14.11
CA GLY A 58 15.85 -11.59 -13.84
C GLY A 58 14.52 -12.31 -13.60
N TYR A 59 13.53 -11.61 -13.04
CA TYR A 59 12.18 -12.14 -12.83
C TYR A 59 11.42 -12.36 -14.14
N ALA A 60 11.54 -11.43 -15.09
CA ALA A 60 10.90 -11.53 -16.40
C ALA A 60 11.41 -12.74 -17.22
N LEU A 61 12.62 -13.22 -16.91
CA LEU A 61 13.22 -14.41 -17.54
C LEU A 61 12.73 -15.73 -16.92
N LEU A 62 12.02 -15.69 -15.79
CA LEU A 62 11.50 -16.89 -15.14
C LEU A 62 10.27 -17.40 -15.88
N THR A 63 10.42 -18.53 -16.57
CA THR A 63 9.37 -19.08 -17.44
C THR A 63 8.35 -19.91 -16.66
N THR A 64 8.72 -20.51 -15.51
CA THR A 64 7.83 -21.36 -14.71
C THR A 64 7.26 -20.62 -13.50
N ASP A 65 6.04 -21.00 -13.10
CA ASP A 65 5.44 -20.47 -11.87
C ASP A 65 6.24 -20.88 -10.63
N ALA A 66 6.82 -22.08 -10.61
CA ALA A 66 7.66 -22.53 -9.49
C ALA A 66 8.89 -21.63 -9.28
N ALA A 67 9.61 -21.30 -10.36
CA ALA A 67 10.76 -20.42 -10.29
C ALA A 67 10.37 -18.99 -9.87
N ARG A 68 9.28 -18.44 -10.43
CA ARG A 68 8.73 -17.15 -10.01
C ARG A 68 8.34 -17.14 -8.54
N ASN A 69 7.68 -18.19 -8.08
CA ASN A 69 7.21 -18.34 -6.71
C ASN A 69 8.35 -18.44 -5.70
N ALA A 70 9.47 -19.06 -6.08
CA ALA A 70 10.68 -19.09 -5.27
C ALA A 70 11.36 -17.71 -5.24
N TRP A 71 11.49 -17.06 -6.40
CA TRP A 71 12.05 -15.72 -6.49
C TRP A 71 11.24 -14.69 -5.71
N LEU A 72 9.90 -14.76 -5.75
CA LEU A 72 9.05 -13.84 -4.99
C LEU A 72 9.37 -13.94 -3.49
N ALA A 73 9.48 -15.16 -2.96
CA ALA A 73 9.75 -15.39 -1.55
C ALA A 73 11.14 -14.88 -1.11
N ASP A 74 12.15 -14.97 -1.98
CA ASP A 74 13.51 -14.56 -1.67
C ASP A 74 13.75 -13.06 -1.90
N SER A 75 13.31 -12.55 -3.05
CA SER A 75 13.75 -11.25 -3.54
C SER A 75 12.78 -10.11 -3.19
N VAL A 76 11.47 -10.35 -3.10
CA VAL A 76 10.48 -9.30 -2.77
C VAL A 76 10.71 -8.73 -1.36
N PRO A 77 10.99 -9.52 -0.30
CA PRO A 77 11.30 -8.96 1.01
C PRO A 77 12.50 -8.02 1.00
N ASN A 78 13.58 -8.40 0.31
CA ASN A 78 14.78 -7.57 0.20
C ASN A 78 14.50 -6.27 -0.56
N TYR A 79 13.70 -6.35 -1.62
CA TYR A 79 13.23 -5.17 -2.34
C TYR A 79 12.41 -4.24 -1.49
N GLY A 80 11.37 -4.77 -0.86
CA GLY A 80 10.44 -3.99 -0.06
C GLY A 80 11.18 -3.23 1.05
N ARG A 81 12.20 -3.85 1.67
CA ARG A 81 13.04 -3.19 2.68
C ARG A 81 13.84 -1.99 2.14
N SER A 82 14.12 -1.95 0.84
CA SER A 82 14.84 -0.83 0.19
C SER A 82 13.93 0.35 -0.18
N LEU A 83 12.61 0.20 -0.06
CA LEU A 83 11.63 1.21 -0.46
C LEU A 83 11.23 2.10 0.70
N ALA A 84 10.82 3.33 0.36
CA ALA A 84 10.13 4.22 1.27
C ALA A 84 8.61 4.06 1.15
N PHE A 85 7.93 4.04 2.29
CA PHE A 85 6.48 3.93 2.38
C PHE A 85 5.90 5.16 3.05
N ASP A 86 4.70 5.54 2.64
CA ASP A 86 3.97 6.66 3.18
C ASP A 86 3.33 6.25 4.51
N THR A 87 3.82 6.83 5.60
CA THR A 87 3.35 6.56 6.96
C THR A 87 2.40 7.64 7.46
N VAL A 88 2.06 8.64 6.63
CA VAL A 88 1.20 9.75 7.04
C VAL A 88 -0.25 9.27 7.15
N ASP A 89 -0.93 9.71 8.22
CA ASP A 89 -2.35 9.45 8.41
C ASP A 89 -3.16 9.92 7.18
N GLY A 90 -4.00 9.04 6.65
CA GLY A 90 -4.76 9.29 5.43
C GLY A 90 -4.03 8.96 4.13
N ALA A 91 -2.75 8.57 4.13
CA ALA A 91 -2.13 7.92 2.97
C ALA A 91 -2.37 6.40 2.96
N GLY A 92 -2.41 5.81 4.15
CA GLY A 92 -2.74 4.41 4.40
C GLY A 92 -4.07 4.24 5.11
N ASP A 93 -4.22 3.08 5.73
CA ASP A 93 -5.38 2.71 6.56
C ASP A 93 -4.91 1.72 7.63
N GLU A 94 -5.55 1.73 8.80
CA GLU A 94 -5.27 0.82 9.90
C GLU A 94 -6.58 0.30 10.49
N GLN A 95 -6.83 -1.00 10.36
CA GLN A 95 -8.06 -1.64 10.81
C GLN A 95 -7.87 -3.11 11.16
N ARG A 96 -8.88 -3.71 11.80
CA ARG A 96 -8.92 -5.16 12.02
C ARG A 96 -9.33 -5.86 10.73
N LEU A 97 -8.54 -6.82 10.28
CA LEU A 97 -8.82 -7.59 9.07
C LEU A 97 -10.01 -8.54 9.32
N MET A 98 -11.02 -8.56 8.44
CA MET A 98 -12.11 -9.54 8.56
C MET A 98 -11.61 -10.95 8.19
N VAL A 99 -11.90 -11.95 9.02
CA VAL A 99 -11.57 -13.36 8.73
C VAL A 99 -12.70 -14.03 7.94
N ASP A 100 -13.93 -13.70 8.31
CA ASP A 100 -15.17 -14.14 7.68
C ASP A 100 -16.28 -13.11 7.97
N SER A 101 -17.55 -13.47 7.75
CA SER A 101 -18.69 -12.59 7.99
C SER A 101 -18.98 -12.29 9.46
N THR A 102 -18.32 -12.97 10.41
CA THR A 102 -18.62 -12.87 11.84
C THR A 102 -17.41 -12.59 12.71
N GLY A 103 -16.19 -12.76 12.18
CA GLY A 103 -14.93 -12.72 12.91
C GLY A 103 -13.98 -11.63 12.46
N LEU A 104 -13.44 -10.90 13.45
CA LEU A 104 -12.34 -9.97 13.25
C LEU A 104 -11.00 -10.64 13.57
N GLY A 105 -10.09 -10.58 12.62
CA GLY A 105 -8.70 -11.01 12.71
C GLY A 105 -7.80 -9.95 13.36
N PRO A 106 -6.49 -9.97 13.05
CA PRO A 106 -5.54 -9.05 13.66
C PRO A 106 -5.76 -7.60 13.20
N GLN A 107 -5.29 -6.68 14.04
CA GLN A 107 -5.07 -5.29 13.63
C GLN A 107 -3.95 -5.25 12.58
N ALA A 108 -4.20 -4.58 11.46
CA ALA A 108 -3.22 -4.41 10.41
C ALA A 108 -3.26 -3.00 9.84
N ARG A 109 -2.07 -2.51 9.45
CA ARG A 109 -1.89 -1.23 8.79
C ARG A 109 -1.36 -1.41 7.37
N ILE A 110 -1.88 -0.64 6.40
CA ILE A 110 -1.22 -0.43 5.11
C ILE A 110 -0.42 0.84 5.12
N GLU A 111 0.70 0.76 4.42
CA GLU A 111 1.48 1.92 4.04
C GLU A 111 1.82 1.78 2.54
N PRO A 112 1.29 2.64 1.66
CA PRO A 112 1.62 2.60 0.24
C PRO A 112 3.07 3.00 0.00
N GLN A 113 3.67 2.50 -1.07
CA GLN A 113 4.98 2.98 -1.50
C GLN A 113 4.84 4.43 -1.97
N ILE A 114 5.72 5.32 -1.48
CA ILE A 114 5.72 6.73 -1.88
C ILE A 114 5.85 6.84 -3.40
N GLY A 115 4.96 7.64 -3.99
CA GLY A 115 4.93 7.91 -5.43
C GLY A 115 4.44 6.76 -6.31
N ALA A 116 4.06 5.60 -5.75
CA ALA A 116 3.57 4.48 -6.56
C ALA A 116 2.29 4.80 -7.34
N PHE A 117 1.49 5.75 -6.85
CA PHE A 117 0.30 6.24 -7.57
C PHE A 117 0.64 6.99 -8.86
N LYS A 118 1.89 7.43 -9.07
CA LYS A 118 2.32 8.12 -10.30
C LYS A 118 2.87 7.18 -11.36
N LEU A 119 2.99 5.88 -11.04
CA LEU A 119 3.60 4.92 -11.94
C LEU A 119 2.69 4.64 -13.13
N ALA A 120 3.31 4.57 -14.31
CA ALA A 120 2.66 4.15 -15.54
C ALA A 120 2.47 2.62 -15.57
N ASP A 121 1.45 2.17 -16.29
CA ASP A 121 1.09 0.75 -16.45
C ASP A 121 2.28 -0.12 -16.88
N VAL A 122 3.13 0.38 -17.79
CA VAL A 122 4.32 -0.35 -18.24
C VAL A 122 5.32 -0.59 -17.11
N THR A 123 5.46 0.38 -16.19
CA THR A 123 6.37 0.26 -15.04
C THR A 123 5.79 -0.65 -13.96
N LEU A 124 4.48 -0.58 -13.72
CA LEU A 124 3.78 -1.49 -12.81
C LEU A 124 3.78 -2.92 -13.36
N GLY A 125 3.58 -3.08 -14.67
CA GLY A 125 3.52 -4.37 -15.34
C GLY A 125 4.84 -5.14 -15.30
N ALA A 126 5.97 -4.44 -15.22
CA ALA A 126 7.30 -5.04 -15.06
C ALA A 126 7.52 -5.68 -13.67
N GLY A 127 6.60 -5.47 -12.73
CA GLY A 127 6.67 -6.04 -11.39
C GLY A 127 7.20 -5.05 -10.36
N ARG A 128 6.41 -4.80 -9.31
CA ARG A 128 6.77 -3.86 -8.26
C ARG A 128 6.06 -4.08 -6.93
N VAL A 129 6.74 -3.80 -5.82
CA VAL A 129 6.08 -3.57 -4.53
C VAL A 129 5.39 -2.22 -4.55
N ILE A 130 4.09 -2.19 -4.27
CA ILE A 130 3.25 -0.98 -4.25
C ILE A 130 2.82 -0.56 -2.85
N ALA A 131 2.98 -1.44 -1.87
CA ALA A 131 2.68 -1.19 -0.46
C ALA A 131 3.29 -2.26 0.45
N ARG A 132 3.29 -1.99 1.75
CA ARG A 132 3.48 -2.98 2.79
C ARG A 132 2.26 -3.05 3.70
N LEU A 133 2.01 -4.23 4.24
CA LEU A 133 1.01 -4.50 5.25
C LEU A 133 1.73 -4.93 6.52
N ILE A 134 1.36 -4.35 7.64
CA ILE A 134 1.98 -4.60 8.93
C ILE A 134 0.91 -5.19 9.84
N ASN A 135 1.11 -6.43 10.28
CA ASN A 135 0.32 -7.00 11.36
C ASN A 135 0.81 -6.38 12.67
N THR A 136 0.01 -5.51 13.28
CA THR A 136 0.35 -4.86 14.55
C THR A 136 -0.11 -5.68 15.75
N SER A 137 -0.79 -6.81 15.53
CA SER A 137 -1.12 -7.78 16.57
C SER A 137 0.08 -8.61 16.98
N GLY A 138 0.33 -8.69 18.29
CA GLY A 138 1.38 -9.53 18.86
C GLY A 138 1.04 -11.02 18.98
N THR A 139 -0.22 -11.40 18.78
CA THR A 139 -0.69 -12.77 19.04
C THR A 139 -1.49 -13.39 17.89
N ALA A 140 -2.22 -12.58 17.11
CA ALA A 140 -3.08 -13.10 16.05
C ALA A 140 -2.36 -13.14 14.70
N SER A 141 -2.48 -14.26 14.00
CA SER A 141 -2.08 -14.42 12.59
C SER A 141 -3.26 -14.14 11.65
N TYR A 142 -2.96 -13.92 10.38
CA TYR A 142 -3.93 -13.83 9.30
C TYR A 142 -3.47 -14.71 8.13
N THR A 143 -3.82 -15.99 8.21
CA THR A 143 -3.36 -17.04 7.27
C THR A 143 -3.70 -16.73 5.82
N PHE A 144 -4.82 -16.04 5.57
CA PHE A 144 -5.24 -15.67 4.21
C PHE A 144 -4.18 -14.85 3.46
N LEU A 145 -3.54 -13.90 4.14
CA LEU A 145 -2.43 -13.10 3.58
C LEU A 145 -1.05 -13.62 3.98
N ALA A 146 -0.97 -14.82 4.54
CA ALA A 146 0.23 -15.41 5.12
C ALA A 146 0.94 -14.49 6.15
N MET A 147 0.17 -13.68 6.89
CA MET A 147 0.71 -12.74 7.88
C MET A 147 0.78 -13.40 9.25
N GLN A 148 1.97 -13.48 9.84
CA GLN A 148 2.16 -13.93 11.22
C GLN A 148 1.97 -12.77 12.22
N PRO A 149 1.90 -13.02 13.54
CA PRO A 149 1.90 -11.94 14.53
C PRO A 149 3.16 -11.07 14.40
N ASN A 150 3.04 -9.75 14.54
CA ASN A 150 4.12 -8.77 14.36
C ASN A 150 4.89 -8.93 13.03
N ASP A 151 4.20 -9.33 11.96
CA ASP A 151 4.81 -9.55 10.65
C ASP A 151 4.62 -8.33 9.74
N THR A 152 5.52 -8.20 8.77
CA THR A 152 5.36 -7.29 7.64
C THR A 152 5.29 -8.13 6.37
N VAL A 153 4.30 -7.89 5.53
CA VAL A 153 4.23 -8.46 4.19
C VAL A 153 4.31 -7.33 3.16
N TYR A 154 4.93 -7.59 2.02
CA TYR A 154 4.96 -6.66 0.90
C TYR A 154 3.94 -7.08 -0.14
N TRP A 155 3.22 -6.09 -0.68
CA TRP A 155 2.31 -6.28 -1.80
C TRP A 155 3.02 -5.97 -3.11
N TRP A 156 3.37 -7.03 -3.81
CA TRP A 156 3.90 -7.02 -5.16
C TRP A 156 2.79 -7.09 -6.20
N VAL A 157 2.88 -6.32 -7.28
CA VAL A 157 1.99 -6.41 -8.44
C VAL A 157 2.81 -6.50 -9.72
N GLU A 158 2.33 -7.26 -10.69
CA GLU A 158 2.94 -7.42 -12.01
C GLU A 158 1.88 -7.69 -13.06
N ARG A 159 2.27 -7.61 -14.34
CA ARG A 159 1.43 -8.03 -15.46
C ARG A 159 1.99 -9.31 -16.07
N ARG A 160 1.21 -10.39 -16.00
CA ARG A 160 1.49 -11.66 -16.69
C ARG A 160 0.62 -11.77 -17.93
N SER A 161 1.25 -11.63 -19.10
CA SER A 161 0.56 -11.57 -20.39
C SER A 161 -0.46 -10.42 -20.40
N GLN A 162 -1.76 -10.73 -20.29
CA GLN A 162 -2.85 -9.74 -20.29
C GLN A 162 -3.58 -9.62 -18.94
N ARG A 163 -3.05 -10.23 -17.88
CA ARG A 163 -3.66 -10.23 -16.55
C ARG A 163 -2.73 -9.60 -15.53
N TRP A 164 -3.29 -8.81 -14.62
CA TRP A 164 -2.57 -8.35 -13.45
C TRP A 164 -2.58 -9.43 -12.38
N VAL A 165 -1.42 -9.61 -11.75
CA VAL A 165 -1.22 -10.56 -10.66
C VAL A 165 -0.66 -9.79 -9.47
N GLY A 166 -1.24 -10.06 -8.31
CA GLY A 166 -0.77 -9.59 -7.01
C GLY A 166 -0.15 -10.73 -6.21
N ALA A 167 0.91 -10.43 -5.47
CA ALA A 167 1.50 -11.33 -4.51
C ALA A 167 1.70 -10.61 -3.17
N ILE A 168 1.32 -11.26 -2.08
CA ILE A 168 1.58 -10.83 -0.72
C ILE A 168 2.66 -11.75 -0.16
N VAL A 169 3.80 -11.16 0.21
CA VAL A 169 5.01 -11.90 0.57
C VAL A 169 5.51 -11.45 1.94
N SER A 170 5.61 -12.37 2.89
CA SER A 170 6.11 -12.12 4.24
C SER A 170 7.61 -11.86 4.28
N VAL A 171 8.03 -10.99 5.21
CA VAL A 171 9.45 -10.76 5.50
C VAL A 171 10.09 -11.86 6.34
N LYS A 172 9.29 -12.69 6.99
CA LYS A 172 9.78 -13.82 7.80
C LYS A 172 9.95 -15.03 6.89
N SER A 173 11.17 -15.57 6.86
CA SER A 173 11.49 -16.73 6.03
C SER A 173 10.63 -17.94 6.38
N GLY A 174 10.23 -18.72 5.37
CA GLY A 174 9.44 -19.93 5.56
C GLY A 174 7.94 -19.67 5.75
N ASN A 175 7.52 -18.41 5.87
CA ASN A 175 6.10 -18.08 5.75
C ASN A 175 5.62 -18.28 4.31
N GLY A 176 4.34 -18.61 4.19
CA GLY A 176 3.67 -18.72 2.90
C GLY A 176 3.63 -17.39 2.15
N LYS A 177 3.05 -17.44 0.97
CA LYS A 177 2.70 -16.27 0.16
C LYS A 177 1.29 -16.46 -0.35
N PHE A 178 0.59 -15.35 -0.51
CA PHE A 178 -0.69 -15.32 -1.19
C PHE A 178 -0.47 -14.75 -2.58
N ILE A 179 -0.92 -15.46 -3.62
CA ILE A 179 -0.82 -15.01 -5.01
C ILE A 179 -2.19 -15.14 -5.64
N ASP A 180 -2.66 -14.07 -6.27
CA ASP A 180 -3.95 -14.04 -6.95
C ASP A 180 -3.95 -13.03 -8.09
N SER A 181 -4.93 -13.15 -8.97
CA SER A 181 -5.28 -12.09 -9.91
C SER A 181 -5.75 -10.83 -9.18
N VAL A 182 -5.39 -9.69 -9.73
CA VAL A 182 -5.87 -8.38 -9.28
C VAL A 182 -6.46 -7.64 -10.48
N THR A 183 -7.39 -6.74 -10.23
CA THR A 183 -7.90 -5.80 -11.22
C THR A 183 -7.30 -4.44 -10.93
N MET A 184 -6.83 -3.77 -11.98
CA MET A 184 -6.35 -2.40 -11.88
C MET A 184 -7.42 -1.45 -12.44
N THR A 185 -7.89 -0.53 -11.60
CA THR A 185 -8.81 0.54 -11.98
C THR A 185 -8.04 1.85 -12.11
N ASN A 186 -8.20 2.51 -13.25
CA ASN A 186 -7.65 3.85 -13.44
C ASN A 186 -8.65 4.89 -12.93
N HIS A 187 -8.28 5.61 -11.87
CA HIS A 187 -9.14 6.60 -11.21
C HIS A 187 -9.02 8.03 -11.77
N GLY A 188 -8.54 8.20 -13.01
CA GLY A 188 -8.29 9.53 -13.57
C GLY A 188 -7.09 10.21 -12.88
N VAL A 189 -6.97 11.54 -13.01
CA VAL A 189 -5.76 12.34 -12.68
C VAL A 189 -5.42 12.34 -11.17
N TYR A 190 -4.95 11.19 -10.66
CA TYR A 190 -4.44 11.02 -9.30
C TYR A 190 -5.38 11.52 -8.20
N THR A 191 -6.71 11.46 -8.44
CA THR A 191 -7.78 11.91 -7.52
C THR A 191 -7.53 11.41 -6.10
N TRP A 192 -7.12 10.15 -6.02
CA TRP A 192 -6.64 9.50 -4.81
C TRP A 192 -5.13 9.34 -4.96
N LYS A 193 -4.35 10.17 -4.25
CA LYS A 193 -2.87 10.09 -4.23
C LYS A 193 -2.34 8.82 -3.53
N GLN A 194 -3.20 7.85 -3.29
CA GLN A 194 -2.90 6.56 -2.68
C GLN A 194 -2.77 5.51 -3.80
N SER A 195 -1.60 4.88 -3.93
CA SER A 195 -1.34 3.89 -4.99
C SER A 195 -2.30 2.70 -4.95
N LEU A 196 -2.85 2.43 -3.78
CA LEU A 196 -3.70 1.30 -3.44
C LEU A 196 -5.12 1.41 -3.97
N SER A 197 -5.61 2.64 -4.11
CA SER A 197 -6.95 2.90 -4.66
C SER A 197 -7.18 2.22 -6.01
N ARG A 198 -6.10 2.02 -6.78
CA ARG A 198 -6.12 1.41 -8.11
C ARG A 198 -6.28 -0.10 -8.12
N TRP A 199 -6.14 -0.80 -7.00
CA TRP A 199 -6.02 -2.26 -6.99
C TRP A 199 -7.17 -2.93 -6.26
N GLN A 200 -7.89 -3.79 -6.99
CA GLN A 200 -8.94 -4.64 -6.45
C GLN A 200 -8.52 -6.10 -6.58
N PRO A 201 -8.15 -6.76 -5.48
CA PRO A 201 -7.88 -8.19 -5.50
C PRO A 201 -9.14 -8.98 -5.83
N VAL A 202 -9.03 -9.97 -6.73
CA VAL A 202 -10.19 -10.68 -7.29
C VAL A 202 -10.84 -11.62 -6.26
N LEU A 203 -10.05 -12.29 -5.41
CA LEU A 203 -10.57 -13.20 -4.39
C LEU A 203 -10.76 -12.57 -2.99
N LEU A 204 -10.41 -11.30 -2.81
CA LEU A 204 -10.67 -10.59 -1.55
C LEU A 204 -12.13 -10.12 -1.51
N TYR A 205 -13.05 -11.07 -1.27
CA TYR A 205 -14.44 -10.78 -0.87
C TYR A 205 -14.51 -9.98 0.44
N ALA A 206 -13.48 -10.09 1.28
CA ALA A 206 -13.18 -9.11 2.30
C ALA A 206 -12.28 -8.06 1.65
N ALA A 207 -12.84 -6.97 1.13
CA ALA A 207 -12.03 -5.80 0.78
C ALA A 207 -11.44 -5.29 2.10
N PRO A 208 -10.19 -5.63 2.47
CA PRO A 208 -9.72 -5.29 3.79
C PRO A 208 -9.57 -3.78 3.88
N TRP A 209 -9.28 -3.11 2.75
CA TRP A 209 -9.04 -1.68 2.67
C TRP A 209 -9.75 -1.09 1.45
N GLY A 210 -10.86 -0.39 1.71
CA GLY A 210 -11.53 0.46 0.72
C GLY A 210 -10.88 1.84 0.73
N THR A 211 -9.77 2.02 0.03
CA THR A 211 -8.96 3.25 0.11
C THR A 211 -9.49 4.37 -0.81
N CYS A 212 -10.80 4.56 -0.84
CA CYS A 212 -11.44 5.54 -1.73
C CYS A 212 -12.42 6.44 -0.98
N GLU A 213 -12.14 6.73 0.28
CA GLU A 213 -12.96 7.62 1.14
C GLU A 213 -14.46 7.30 1.07
N ASN A 214 -14.83 6.02 1.11
CA ASN A 214 -16.22 5.55 0.97
C ASN A 214 -16.93 5.99 -0.33
N SER A 215 -16.20 6.47 -1.34
CA SER A 215 -16.77 6.78 -2.65
C SER A 215 -17.21 5.48 -3.36
N VAL A 216 -18.39 5.54 -3.99
CA VAL A 216 -19.06 4.44 -4.70
C VAL A 216 -18.19 3.86 -5.84
N CYS A 217 -17.13 4.56 -6.23
CA CYS A 217 -16.26 4.25 -7.37
C CYS A 217 -15.32 3.07 -7.17
N CYS A 218 -15.05 2.61 -5.94
CA CYS A 218 -14.12 1.50 -5.67
C CYS A 218 -14.79 0.15 -5.45
N GLY A 219 -15.95 -0.03 -6.07
CA GLY A 219 -16.69 -1.28 -6.04
C GLY A 219 -17.62 -1.32 -4.84
N THR A 220 -18.89 -1.58 -5.14
CA THR A 220 -20.03 -1.75 -4.22
C THR A 220 -19.87 -2.88 -3.19
N THR A 221 -18.67 -3.34 -2.84
CA THR A 221 -18.47 -4.55 -2.03
C THR A 221 -18.89 -4.33 -0.59
N GLN A 222 -18.68 -3.14 0.00
CA GLN A 222 -19.25 -2.82 1.33
C GLN A 222 -20.79 -2.81 1.31
N ALA A 223 -21.41 -2.26 0.26
CA ALA A 223 -22.87 -2.24 0.11
C ALA A 223 -23.47 -3.62 -0.21
N LYS A 224 -22.74 -4.48 -0.94
CA LYS A 224 -23.17 -5.85 -1.24
C LYS A 224 -23.10 -6.77 -0.02
N ILE A 225 -22.19 -6.51 0.92
CA ILE A 225 -22.18 -7.20 2.22
C ILE A 225 -23.39 -6.76 3.05
N ALA A 226 -23.70 -5.47 3.12
CA ALA A 226 -24.91 -5.00 3.81
C ALA A 226 -26.21 -5.57 3.20
N ALA A 227 -26.31 -5.63 1.86
CA ALA A 227 -27.48 -6.19 1.17
C ALA A 227 -27.59 -7.72 1.27
N ALA A 228 -26.48 -8.45 1.35
CA ALA A 228 -26.48 -9.90 1.58
C ALA A 228 -26.80 -10.27 3.05
N ILE A 229 -26.64 -9.32 3.98
CA ILE A 229 -26.99 -9.46 5.40
C ILE A 229 -28.48 -9.21 5.67
N THR A 230 -29.20 -8.50 4.80
CA THR A 230 -30.66 -8.23 4.98
C THR A 230 -31.58 -9.31 4.37
N LEU A 231 -31.03 -10.36 3.75
CA LEU A 231 -31.79 -11.44 3.11
C LEU A 231 -31.45 -12.84 3.68
N LYS A 232 -31.31 -12.92 5.01
CA LYS A 232 -31.42 -14.18 5.76
C LYS A 232 -32.19 -13.97 7.05
#